data_AF-A0A5C8CU35-F1
#
_entry.id   AF-A0A5C8CU35-F1
#
_cell.length_a   1.000
_cell.length_b   1.000
_cell.length_c   1.000
_cell.angle_alpha   90.00
_cell.angle_beta   90.00
_cell.angle_gamma   90.00
#
_symmetry.space_group_name_H-M   'P 1'
#
loop_
_entity.id
_entity.type
_entity.pdbx_description
1 polymer ?
#
loop_
_entity_poly.entity_id
_entity_poly.type
_entity_poly.pdbx_seq_one_letter_code
_entity_poly.pdbx_strand_id
1 'polypeptide(L)'
;MTALVPPAGGAPPGPATAASAILILSNLVPLLGILFWGWDTFVLLCLYCLETAVIGFWTIARAATMSRDPGSATRRSIAGSLALAGFFTVHSGLFMSVHMLFIFSLFAGPWASRIHDARDFIRLIVIGRDLWIPLVALFVGQGAIFI
;
A
#
# COMPACT_ATOMS: atom_id res chain seq x y z
N MET A 1 60.07 12.12 -7.57
CA MET A 1 59.22 10.99 -7.14
C MET A 1 58.06 11.56 -6.36
N THR A 2 56.97 11.92 -7.04
CA THR A 2 55.76 12.48 -6.40
C THR A 2 54.57 11.97 -7.21
N ALA A 3 54.02 10.81 -6.81
CA ALA A 3 52.80 10.30 -7.43
C ALA A 3 51.62 11.05 -6.80
N LEU A 4 50.96 11.87 -7.62
CA LEU A 4 49.70 12.55 -7.30
C LEU A 4 48.63 11.50 -6.97
N VAL A 5 48.14 11.54 -5.72
CA VAL A 5 46.90 10.86 -5.31
C VAL A 5 45.75 11.48 -6.11
N PRO A 6 44.99 10.70 -6.90
CA PRO A 6 43.80 11.24 -7.55
C PRO A 6 42.72 11.55 -6.49
N PRO A 7 41.99 12.68 -6.62
CA PRO A 7 40.91 13.00 -5.69
C PRO A 7 39.81 11.94 -5.80
N ALA A 8 39.30 11.49 -4.66
CA ALA A 8 38.14 10.61 -4.57
C ALA A 8 36.95 11.28 -5.25
N GLY A 9 36.73 10.98 -6.52
CA GLY A 9 35.52 11.35 -7.24
C GLY A 9 34.33 10.72 -6.53
N GLY A 10 33.38 11.56 -6.10
CA GLY A 10 32.15 11.12 -5.45
C GLY A 10 31.45 10.07 -6.31
N ALA A 11 31.52 8.82 -5.87
CA ALA A 11 30.83 7.73 -6.53
C ALA A 11 29.32 8.04 -6.51
N PRO A 12 28.62 7.93 -7.66
CA PRO A 12 27.18 8.11 -7.67
C PRO A 12 26.54 7.14 -6.67
N PRO A 13 25.48 7.55 -5.95
CA PRO A 13 24.81 6.66 -5.01
C PRO A 13 24.40 5.38 -5.74
N GLY A 14 24.92 4.24 -5.29
CA GLY A 14 24.57 2.95 -5.85
C GLY A 14 23.08 2.66 -5.60
N PRO A 15 22.47 1.71 -6.33
CA PRO A 15 21.07 1.33 -6.16
C PRO A 15 20.71 0.99 -4.70
N ALA A 16 21.68 0.47 -3.93
CA ALA A 16 21.53 0.22 -2.50
C ALA A 16 21.31 1.49 -1.67
N THR A 17 22.02 2.58 -1.96
CA THR A 17 21.90 3.85 -1.21
C THR A 17 20.55 4.51 -1.47
N ALA A 18 20.05 4.43 -2.71
CA ALA A 18 18.72 4.91 -3.08
C ALA A 18 17.61 4.09 -2.39
N ALA A 19 17.72 2.75 -2.40
CA ALA A 19 16.76 1.88 -1.70
C ALA A 19 16.72 2.13 -0.19
N SER A 20 17.88 2.29 0.45
CA SER A 20 17.95 2.65 1.88
C SER A 20 17.32 4.00 2.17
N ALA A 21 17.57 5.02 1.33
CA ALA A 21 16.97 6.34 1.49
C ALA A 21 15.44 6.29 1.37
N ILE A 22 14.91 5.51 0.43
CA ILE A 22 13.47 5.30 0.26
C ILE A 22 12.89 4.60 1.50
N LEU A 23 13.54 3.54 2.00
CA LEU A 23 13.10 2.85 3.21
C LEU A 23 13.06 3.78 4.43
N ILE A 24 14.10 4.59 4.62
CA ILE A 24 14.14 5.57 5.70
C ILE A 24 12.98 6.55 5.56
N LEU A 25 12.79 7.12 4.36
CA LEU A 25 11.72 8.08 4.11
C LEU A 25 10.33 7.47 4.32
N SER A 26 10.10 6.22 3.90
CA SER A 26 8.84 5.50 4.11
C SER A 26 8.55 5.27 5.59
N ASN A 27 9.57 4.99 6.41
CA ASN A 27 9.39 4.83 7.86
C ASN A 27 9.19 6.17 8.59
N LEU A 28 9.64 7.29 8.01
CA LEU A 28 9.40 8.62 8.56
C LEU A 28 7.96 9.09 8.38
N VAL A 29 7.26 8.68 7.32
CA VAL A 29 5.86 9.10 7.07
C VAL A 29 4.92 8.76 8.23
N PRO A 30 4.88 7.52 8.77
CA PRO A 30 4.10 7.19 9.96
C PRO A 30 4.49 8.01 11.18
N LEU A 31 5.80 8.24 11.36
CA LEU A 31 6.35 9.00 12.49
C LEU A 31 5.89 10.47 12.44
N LEU A 32 5.90 11.06 11.25
CA LEU A 32 5.40 12.41 11.00
C LEU A 32 3.88 12.49 11.21
N GLY A 33 3.13 11.47 10.82
CA GLY A 33 1.70 11.37 11.09
C GLY A 33 1.36 11.38 12.59
N ILE A 34 2.17 10.72 13.41
CA ILE A 34 2.03 10.78 14.88
C ILE A 34 2.36 12.19 15.40
N LEU A 35 3.48 12.77 14.96
CA LEU A 35 4.01 14.03 15.50
C LEU A 35 3.18 15.26 15.11
N PHE A 36 2.68 15.31 13.87
CA PHE A 36 1.99 16.48 13.32
C PHE A 36 0.47 16.31 13.27
N TRP A 37 -0.02 15.09 13.00
CA TRP A 37 -1.46 14.79 12.85
C TRP A 37 -2.07 14.06 14.04
N GLY A 38 -1.28 13.76 15.07
CA GLY A 38 -1.74 13.05 16.27
C GLY A 38 -2.29 11.67 15.96
N TRP A 39 -1.76 11.00 14.92
CA TRP A 39 -2.16 9.64 14.59
C TRP A 39 -1.87 8.71 15.76
N ASP A 40 -2.89 7.97 16.17
CA ASP A 40 -2.79 6.90 17.15
C ASP A 40 -2.55 5.56 16.45
N THR A 41 -2.15 4.54 17.22
CA THR A 41 -1.81 3.21 16.69
C THR A 41 -2.94 2.61 15.86
N PHE A 42 -4.20 2.82 16.25
CA PHE A 42 -5.35 2.32 15.50
C PHE A 42 -5.44 2.96 14.11
N VAL A 43 -5.31 4.28 14.02
CA VAL A 43 -5.30 5.01 12.75
C VAL A 43 -4.19 4.51 11.83
N LEU A 44 -2.99 4.27 12.36
CA LEU A 44 -1.88 3.72 11.59
C LEU A 44 -2.16 2.30 11.08
N LEU A 45 -2.67 1.41 11.94
CA LEU A 45 -3.06 0.06 11.53
C LEU A 45 -4.14 0.09 10.44
N CYS A 46 -5.11 0.98 10.56
CA CYS A 46 -6.12 1.20 9.52
C CYS A 46 -5.51 1.70 8.21
N LEU A 47 -4.56 2.63 8.26
CA LEU A 47 -3.84 3.11 7.07
C LEU A 47 -3.14 1.94 6.39
N TYR A 48 -2.26 1.20 7.08
CA TYR A 48 -1.54 0.07 6.51
C TYR A 48 -2.46 -1.03 5.97
N CYS A 49 -3.60 -1.27 6.63
CA CYS A 49 -4.62 -2.17 6.15
C CYS A 49 -5.20 -1.67 4.82
N LEU A 50 -5.57 -0.38 4.73
CA LEU A 50 -6.09 0.20 3.48
C LEU A 50 -5.04 0.27 2.37
N GLU A 51 -3.78 0.54 2.68
CA GLU A 51 -2.68 0.50 1.71
C GLU A 51 -2.54 -0.89 1.08
N THR A 52 -2.59 -1.93 1.90
CA THR A 52 -2.55 -3.32 1.44
C THR A 52 -3.76 -3.62 0.54
N ALA A 53 -4.94 -3.10 0.86
CA ALA A 53 -6.13 -3.25 0.02
C ALA A 53 -5.97 -2.58 -1.35
N VAL A 54 -5.37 -1.38 -1.41
CA VAL A 54 -5.08 -0.67 -2.67
C VAL A 54 -4.07 -1.44 -3.53
N ILE A 55 -2.99 -1.94 -2.92
CA ILE A 55 -1.97 -2.73 -3.63
C ILE A 55 -2.57 -4.05 -4.13
N GLY A 56 -3.38 -4.73 -3.31
CA GLY A 56 -4.09 -5.95 -3.68
C GLY A 56 -5.05 -5.72 -4.85
N PHE A 57 -5.81 -4.62 -4.84
CA PHE A 57 -6.69 -4.23 -5.93
C PHE A 57 -5.94 -4.10 -7.26
N TRP A 58 -4.84 -3.34 -7.28
CA TRP A 58 -4.02 -3.17 -8.48
C TRP A 58 -3.37 -4.48 -8.95
N THR A 59 -2.97 -5.33 -8.02
CA THR A 59 -2.38 -6.65 -8.32
C THR A 59 -3.39 -7.56 -9.02
N ILE A 60 -4.63 -7.62 -8.51
CA ILE A 60 -5.70 -8.42 -9.09
C ILE A 60 -6.11 -7.84 -10.46
N ALA A 61 -6.22 -6.51 -10.58
CA ALA A 61 -6.51 -5.84 -11.84
C ALA A 61 -5.44 -6.17 -12.91
N ARG A 62 -4.16 -6.21 -12.52
CA ARG A 62 -3.05 -6.63 -13.41
C ARG A 62 -3.17 -8.10 -13.82
N ALA A 63 -3.45 -9.01 -12.89
CA ALA A 63 -3.63 -10.42 -13.20
C ALA A 63 -4.80 -10.67 -14.18
N ALA A 64 -5.90 -9.92 -14.02
CA ALA A 64 -7.06 -9.99 -14.90
C ALA A 64 -6.79 -9.42 -16.30
N THR A 65 -5.96 -8.38 -16.42
CA THR A 65 -5.64 -7.72 -17.71
C THR A 65 -4.52 -8.42 -18.48
N MET A 66 -3.47 -8.92 -17.82
CA MET A 66 -2.37 -9.66 -18.46
C MET A 66 -2.79 -11.02 -19.03
N SER A 67 -3.91 -11.59 -18.57
CA SER A 67 -4.51 -12.79 -19.19
C SER A 67 -4.99 -12.58 -20.64
N ARG A 68 -4.85 -11.36 -21.19
CA ARG A 68 -5.24 -11.01 -22.57
C ARG A 68 -4.09 -11.09 -23.58
N ASP A 69 -2.85 -11.42 -23.19
CA ASP A 69 -1.73 -11.47 -24.14
C ASP A 69 -1.84 -12.72 -25.06
N PRO A 70 -2.04 -12.55 -26.39
CA PRO A 70 -2.24 -13.66 -27.34
C PRO A 70 -1.00 -14.56 -27.53
N GLY A 71 0.16 -14.21 -26.95
CA GLY A 71 1.45 -14.87 -27.22
C GLY A 71 1.96 -15.85 -26.15
N SER A 72 1.33 -15.97 -24.97
CA SER A 72 1.88 -16.83 -23.92
C SER A 72 1.59 -18.32 -24.19
N ALA A 73 2.65 -19.15 -24.15
CA ALA A 73 2.64 -20.58 -24.44
C ALA A 73 1.77 -21.46 -23.49
N THR A 74 1.05 -20.84 -22.55
CA THR A 74 0.05 -21.50 -21.70
C THR A 74 -1.33 -21.04 -22.15
N ARG A 75 -2.01 -21.86 -22.97
CA ARG A 75 -3.42 -21.67 -23.33
C ARG A 75 -4.31 -21.88 -22.09
N ARG A 76 -4.30 -20.94 -21.15
CA ARG A 76 -5.30 -20.90 -20.08
C ARG A 76 -6.58 -20.34 -20.69
N SER A 77 -7.68 -21.06 -20.57
CA SER A 77 -8.99 -20.57 -21.00
C SER A 77 -9.27 -19.23 -20.33
N ILE A 78 -9.80 -18.26 -21.09
CA ILE A 78 -10.23 -16.95 -20.59
C ILE A 78 -11.14 -17.12 -19.37
N ALA A 79 -12.01 -18.15 -19.40
CA ALA A 79 -12.88 -18.51 -18.29
C ALA A 79 -12.10 -18.94 -17.04
N GLY A 80 -11.00 -19.69 -17.20
CA GLY A 80 -10.15 -20.13 -16.09
C GLY A 80 -9.37 -18.99 -15.44
N SER A 81 -8.86 -18.04 -16.24
CA SER A 81 -8.20 -16.84 -15.72
C SER A 81 -9.18 -15.93 -14.98
N LEU A 82 -10.40 -15.76 -15.51
CA LEU A 82 -11.43 -14.94 -14.85
C LEU A 82 -11.92 -15.59 -13.54
N ALA A 83 -12.10 -16.91 -13.53
CA ALA A 83 -12.46 -17.65 -12.32
C ALA A 83 -11.37 -17.52 -11.23
N LEU A 84 -10.09 -17.60 -11.62
CA LEU A 84 -8.98 -17.42 -10.69
C LEU A 84 -8.90 -15.99 -10.15
N ALA A 85 -9.02 -14.98 -11.01
CA ALA A 85 -9.05 -13.58 -10.60
C ALA A 85 -10.23 -13.29 -9.66
N GLY A 86 -11.41 -13.84 -9.96
CA GLY A 86 -12.59 -13.76 -9.10
C GLY A 86 -12.37 -14.43 -7.74
N PHE A 87 -11.79 -15.64 -7.72
CA PHE A 87 -11.43 -16.33 -6.49
C PHE A 87 -10.49 -15.50 -5.62
N PHE A 88 -9.41 -14.95 -6.18
CA PHE A 88 -8.49 -14.08 -5.44
C PHE A 88 -9.18 -12.80 -4.97
N THR A 89 -10.07 -12.21 -5.77
CA THR A 89 -10.85 -11.03 -5.36
C THR A 89 -11.70 -11.31 -4.12
N VAL A 90 -12.47 -12.40 -4.14
CA VAL A 90 -13.33 -12.79 -3.03
C VAL A 90 -12.50 -13.19 -1.81
N HIS A 91 -11.46 -14.00 -2.00
CA HIS A 91 -10.62 -14.49 -0.91
C HIS A 91 -9.83 -13.36 -0.25
N SER A 92 -9.14 -12.53 -1.03
CA SER A 92 -8.40 -11.38 -0.52
C SER A 92 -9.33 -10.34 0.10
N GLY A 93 -10.52 -10.12 -0.48
CA GLY A 93 -11.54 -9.25 0.11
C GLY A 93 -12.04 -9.74 1.47
N LEU A 94 -12.29 -11.04 1.60
CA LEU A 94 -12.68 -11.67 2.87
C LEU A 94 -11.56 -11.53 3.91
N PHE A 95 -10.32 -11.83 3.53
CA PHE A 95 -9.17 -11.71 4.43
C PHE A 95 -9.00 -10.28 4.94
N MET A 96 -9.06 -9.28 4.04
CA MET A 96 -8.94 -7.86 4.42
C MET A 96 -10.10 -7.41 5.32
N SER A 97 -11.32 -7.89 5.06
CA SER A 97 -12.49 -7.57 5.90
C SER A 97 -12.33 -8.13 7.31
N VAL A 98 -11.93 -9.40 7.43
CA VAL A 98 -11.65 -10.03 8.73
C VAL A 98 -10.50 -9.33 9.44
N HIS A 99 -9.42 -9.01 8.72
CA HIS A 99 -8.29 -8.29 9.29
C HIS A 99 -8.69 -6.90 9.82
N MET A 100 -9.53 -6.17 9.09
CA MET A 100 -10.08 -4.89 9.56
C MET A 100 -10.92 -5.07 10.83
N LEU A 101 -11.72 -6.14 10.90
CA LEU A 101 -12.48 -6.48 12.12
C LEU A 101 -11.56 -6.77 13.31
N PHE A 102 -10.44 -7.46 13.10
CA PHE A 102 -9.44 -7.68 14.15
C PHE A 102 -8.80 -6.37 14.64
N ILE A 103 -8.38 -5.50 13.72
CA ILE A 103 -7.81 -4.20 14.08
C ILE A 103 -8.82 -3.38 14.88
N PHE A 104 -10.07 -3.34 14.43
CA PHE A 104 -11.14 -2.65 15.14
C PHE A 104 -11.40 -3.25 16.53
N SER A 105 -11.59 -4.56 16.62
CA SER A 105 -11.91 -5.22 17.88
C SER A 105 -10.77 -5.14 18.91
N LEU A 106 -9.51 -5.13 18.48
CA LEU A 106 -8.37 -5.16 19.38
C LEU A 106 -7.82 -3.75 19.70
N PHE A 107 -7.90 -2.82 18.75
CA PHE A 107 -7.20 -1.53 18.85
C PHE A 107 -8.11 -0.30 18.76
N ALA A 108 -9.42 -0.42 18.42
CA ALA A 108 -10.27 0.77 18.27
C ALA A 108 -10.36 1.62 19.55
N GLY A 109 -10.38 1.01 20.73
CA GLY A 109 -10.37 1.74 22.01
C GLY A 109 -11.45 2.86 22.05
N PRO A 110 -11.08 4.14 22.24
CA PRO A 110 -12.03 5.27 22.23
C PRO A 110 -12.77 5.50 20.91
N TRP A 111 -12.27 4.94 19.79
CA TRP A 111 -12.91 5.07 18.49
C TRP A 111 -14.14 4.17 18.33
N ALA A 112 -14.22 3.07 19.09
CA ALA A 112 -15.31 2.11 18.98
C ALA A 112 -16.69 2.72 19.30
N SER A 113 -16.73 3.74 20.16
CA SER A 113 -17.96 4.47 20.50
C SER A 113 -18.34 5.57 19.49
N ARG A 114 -17.45 5.89 18.54
CA ARG A 114 -17.68 6.94 17.52
C ARG A 114 -17.91 6.38 16.12
N ILE A 115 -17.50 5.14 15.88
CA ILE A 115 -17.58 4.49 14.57
C ILE A 115 -18.63 3.39 14.66
N HIS A 116 -19.83 3.67 14.16
CA HIS A 116 -20.92 2.68 14.10
C HIS A 116 -21.10 2.10 12.70
N ASP A 117 -20.70 2.84 11.66
CA ASP A 117 -20.87 2.47 10.27
C ASP A 117 -19.61 2.75 9.44
N ALA A 118 -19.50 2.13 8.26
CA ALA A 118 -18.43 2.37 7.30
C ALA A 118 -18.36 3.84 6.86
N ARG A 119 -19.50 4.54 6.80
CA ARG A 119 -19.53 5.98 6.50
C ARG A 119 -18.81 6.80 7.56
N ASP A 120 -19.02 6.47 8.84
CA ASP A 120 -18.39 7.18 9.96
C ASP A 120 -16.90 6.89 9.98
N PHE A 121 -16.50 5.64 9.70
CA PHE A 121 -15.11 5.28 9.50
C PHE A 121 -14.44 6.15 8.42
N ILE A 122 -15.05 6.27 7.23
CA ILE A 122 -14.48 7.09 6.15
C ILE A 122 -14.40 8.57 6.56
N ARG A 123 -15.44 9.10 7.18
CA ARG A 123 -15.46 10.52 7.58
C ARG A 123 -14.47 10.83 8.70
N LEU A 124 -14.39 10.00 9.73
CA LEU A 124 -13.60 10.27 10.92
C LEU A 124 -12.15 9.84 10.78
N ILE A 125 -11.90 8.69 10.14
CA ILE A 125 -10.56 8.13 9.99
C ILE A 125 -9.95 8.58 8.65
N VAL A 126 -10.62 8.32 7.53
CA VAL A 126 -10.02 8.59 6.21
C VAL A 126 -9.92 10.10 5.92
N ILE A 127 -11.00 10.84 6.16
CA ILE A 127 -11.03 12.29 5.92
C ILE A 127 -10.56 13.05 7.16
N GLY A 128 -11.08 12.72 8.34
CA GLY A 128 -10.82 13.46 9.58
C GLY A 128 -9.39 13.34 10.11
N ARG A 129 -8.61 12.32 9.70
CA ARG A 129 -7.19 12.19 10.04
C ARG A 129 -6.27 12.32 8.82
N ASP A 130 -6.79 12.83 7.70
CA ASP A 130 -6.04 13.08 6.46
C ASP A 130 -5.38 11.83 5.83
N LEU A 131 -5.88 10.63 6.14
CA LEU A 131 -5.42 9.38 5.54
C LEU A 131 -5.74 9.31 4.04
N TRP A 132 -6.68 10.10 3.56
CA TRP A 132 -6.97 10.21 2.13
C TRP A 132 -5.76 10.69 1.31
N ILE A 133 -4.88 11.51 1.88
CA ILE A 133 -3.68 12.02 1.19
C ILE A 133 -2.71 10.87 0.84
N PRO A 134 -2.20 10.07 1.80
CA PRO A 134 -1.32 8.94 1.48
C PRO A 134 -2.03 7.89 0.63
N LEU A 135 -3.32 7.63 0.86
CA LEU A 135 -4.07 6.65 0.07
C LEU A 135 -4.21 7.05 -1.40
N VAL A 136 -4.53 8.32 -1.68
CA VAL A 136 -4.61 8.83 -3.05
C VAL A 136 -3.22 8.83 -3.69
N ALA A 137 -2.19 9.29 -2.97
CA ALA A 137 -0.82 9.27 -3.46
C ALA A 137 -0.38 7.85 -3.86
N LEU A 138 -0.66 6.86 -3.03
CA LEU A 138 -0.38 5.45 -3.32
C LEU A 138 -1.22 4.90 -4.46
N PHE A 139 -2.51 5.23 -4.51
CA PHE A 139 -3.39 4.78 -5.58
C PHE A 139 -2.92 5.29 -6.94
N VAL A 140 -2.56 6.58 -7.03
CA VAL A 140 -2.01 7.19 -8.24
C VAL A 140 -0.63 6.62 -8.57
N GLY A 141 0.24 6.45 -7.58
CA GLY A 141 1.56 5.85 -7.76
C GLY A 141 1.50 4.43 -8.31
N GLN A 142 0.59 3.60 -7.79
CA GLN A 142 0.37 2.25 -8.32
C GLN A 142 -0.27 2.25 -9.69
N GLY A 143 -1.20 3.18 -9.95
CA GLY A 143 -1.79 3.37 -11.29
C GLY A 143 -0.75 3.77 -12.34
N ALA A 144 0.25 4.58 -11.97
CA ALA A 144 1.35 4.95 -12.86
C ALA A 144 2.30 3.79 -13.17
N ILE A 145 2.52 2.87 -12.21
CA ILE A 145 3.28 1.61 -12.43
C ILE A 145 2.45 0.58 -13.22
N PHE A 146 1.13 0.73 -13.24
CA PHE A 146 0.22 -0.17 -13.95
C PHE A 146 0.26 0.01 -15.47
N ILE A 147 0.32 1.26 -15.94
CA ILE A 147 0.51 1.65 -17.36
C ILE A 147 1.92 1.28 -17.84
#